data_AF-A0A1B6KQ22-F1
#
_entry.id   AF-A0A1B6KQ22-F1
#
_cell.length_a   1.000
_cell.length_b   1.000
_cell.length_c   1.000
_cell.angle_alpha   90.00
_cell.angle_beta   90.00
_cell.angle_gamma   90.00
#
_symmetry.space_group_name_H-M   'P 1'
#
loop_
_entity.id
_entity.type
_entity.pdbx_description
1 polymer ?
#
loop_
_entity_poly.entity_id
_entity_poly.type
_entity_poly.pdbx_seq_one_letter_code
_entity_poly.pdbx_strand_id
1 'polypeptide(L)'
;TSLMLQLEPNKYERGIVWIRELLYQTKLTAERLKIIAAKIVNDVAQVKRKGNTMVRDLMKGVIYTKESNHYTASVLRQHKFLSSLVERLNDPAECERVLAEIDEVRQIITHPSNMVVHLATNLELLATKHTDPASLWTQLLPPTRSPARNQLRVTCDWQLLLDHAASRVHNCVVGMGAVESTYFCQTTPAIRDFLDPDLAPLLVFLQYLT
;
A
#
# COMPACT_ATOMS: atom_id res chain seq x y z
N THR A 1 2.51 0.91 -1.14
CA THR A 1 1.84 2.12 -1.67
C THR A 1 2.86 2.96 -2.40
N SER A 2 2.53 3.47 -3.60
CA SER A 2 3.41 4.34 -4.39
C SER A 2 2.61 5.53 -4.91
N LEU A 3 3.19 6.73 -4.88
CA LEU A 3 2.67 7.90 -5.58
C LEU A 3 3.35 7.99 -6.94
N MET A 4 2.57 7.99 -8.03
CA MET A 4 3.07 8.05 -9.40
C MET A 4 2.43 9.22 -10.13
N LEU A 5 3.25 10.04 -10.79
CA LEU A 5 2.81 11.10 -11.69
C LEU A 5 3.46 10.88 -13.05
N GLN A 6 2.65 10.97 -14.10
CA GLN A 6 3.12 11.01 -15.49
C GLN A 6 2.87 12.41 -16.05
N LEU A 7 3.90 13.03 -16.60
CA LEU A 7 3.91 14.45 -16.93
C LEU A 7 4.63 14.68 -18.26
N GLU A 8 4.25 15.76 -18.94
CA GLU A 8 5.03 16.28 -20.08
C GLU A 8 6.37 16.84 -19.58
N PRO A 9 7.46 16.76 -20.37
CA PRO A 9 8.78 17.28 -19.97
C PRO A 9 8.77 18.75 -19.54
N ASN A 10 7.90 19.56 -20.16
CA ASN A 10 7.73 20.97 -19.83
C ASN A 10 7.16 21.22 -18.43
N LYS A 11 6.49 20.22 -17.83
CA LYS A 11 5.86 20.29 -16.51
C LYS A 11 6.68 19.58 -15.43
N TYR A 12 7.90 19.16 -15.73
CA TYR A 12 8.75 18.38 -14.82
C TYR A 12 8.94 19.05 -13.46
N GLU A 13 9.37 20.32 -13.42
CA GLU A 13 9.54 21.07 -12.18
C GLU A 13 8.23 21.19 -11.38
N ARG A 14 7.14 21.57 -12.06
CA ARG A 14 5.80 21.64 -11.44
C ARG A 14 5.36 20.29 -10.87
N GLY A 15 5.75 19.19 -11.51
CA GLY A 15 5.53 17.83 -11.02
C GLY A 15 6.15 17.58 -9.66
N ILE A 16 7.41 17.99 -9.48
CA ILE A 16 8.12 17.85 -8.20
C ILE A 16 7.41 18.67 -7.11
N VAL A 17 6.97 19.88 -7.45
CA VAL A 17 6.19 20.74 -6.54
C VAL A 17 4.86 20.06 -6.16
N TRP A 18 4.12 19.51 -7.11
CA TRP A 18 2.87 18.79 -6.83
C TRP A 18 3.08 17.57 -5.94
N ILE A 19 4.16 16.82 -6.14
CA ILE A 19 4.52 15.70 -5.27
C ILE A 19 4.75 16.22 -3.84
N ARG A 20 5.51 17.31 -3.67
CA ARG A 20 5.72 17.92 -2.35
C ARG A 20 4.40 18.36 -1.70
N GLU A 21 3.54 19.04 -2.45
CA GLU A 21 2.24 19.51 -1.96
C GLU A 21 1.37 18.34 -1.47
N LEU A 22 1.32 17.26 -2.26
CA LEU A 22 0.55 16.05 -1.92
C LEU A 22 1.09 15.33 -0.68
N LEU A 23 2.42 15.24 -0.54
CA LEU A 23 3.03 14.52 0.57
C LEU A 23 3.02 15.31 1.89
N TYR A 24 3.27 16.63 1.83
CA TYR A 24 3.55 17.44 3.02
C TYR A 24 2.51 18.52 3.33
N GLN A 25 1.74 18.98 2.33
CA GLN A 25 0.84 20.13 2.49
C GLN A 25 -0.64 19.75 2.43
N THR A 26 -0.94 18.45 2.43
CA THR A 26 -2.30 17.95 2.54
C THR A 26 -2.91 18.29 3.90
N LYS A 27 -4.06 18.95 3.90
CA LYS A 27 -4.87 19.20 5.10
C LYS A 27 -5.92 18.12 5.26
N LEU A 28 -5.70 17.25 6.25
CA LEU A 28 -6.68 16.26 6.70
C LEU A 28 -7.51 16.89 7.82
N THR A 29 -8.82 16.89 7.65
CA THR A 29 -9.78 17.35 8.67
C THR A 29 -10.57 16.13 9.17
N ALA A 30 -11.06 16.18 10.40
CA ALA A 30 -11.88 15.11 10.97
C ALA A 30 -13.09 14.77 10.08
N GLU A 31 -13.75 15.79 9.54
CA GLU A 31 -14.86 15.62 8.59
C GLU A 31 -14.45 14.88 7.31
N ARG A 32 -13.33 15.26 6.69
CA ARG A 32 -12.82 14.58 5.49
C ARG A 32 -12.44 13.14 5.78
N LEU A 33 -11.79 12.88 6.92
CA LEU A 33 -11.43 11.53 7.33
C LEU A 33 -12.67 10.68 7.56
N LYS A 34 -13.71 11.23 8.19
CA LYS A 34 -14.97 10.54 8.42
C LYS A 34 -15.65 10.17 7.10
N ILE A 35 -15.70 11.09 6.14
CA ILE A 35 -16.27 10.83 4.80
C ILE A 35 -15.48 9.72 4.09
N ILE A 36 -14.14 9.78 4.12
CA ILE A 36 -13.28 8.77 3.49
C ILE A 36 -13.47 7.41 4.17
N ALA A 37 -13.43 7.35 5.50
CA ALA A 37 -13.61 6.11 6.25
C ALA A 37 -14.98 5.48 5.99
N ALA A 38 -16.06 6.27 6.03
CA ALA A 38 -17.41 5.80 5.72
C ALA A 38 -17.52 5.28 4.27
N LYS A 39 -16.88 5.96 3.31
CA LYS A 39 -16.81 5.49 1.92
C LYS A 39 -16.12 4.12 1.83
N ILE A 40 -14.97 3.95 2.48
CA ILE A 40 -14.24 2.67 2.45
C ILE A 40 -15.06 1.56 3.15
N VAL A 41 -15.78 1.86 4.25
CA VAL A 41 -16.70 0.90 4.89
C VAL A 41 -17.77 0.43 3.92
N ASN A 42 -18.38 1.36 3.16
CA ASN A 42 -19.38 1.01 2.15
C ASN A 42 -18.80 0.16 1.02
N ASP A 43 -17.55 0.42 0.63
CA ASP A 43 -16.85 -0.36 -0.40
C ASP A 43 -16.57 -1.81 0.06
N VAL A 44 -16.39 -2.06 1.36
CA VAL A 44 -16.23 -3.43 1.89
C VAL A 44 -17.44 -4.31 1.53
N ALA A 45 -18.66 -3.78 1.55
CA ALA A 45 -19.85 -4.54 1.15
C ALA A 45 -19.78 -4.96 -0.33
N GLN A 46 -19.19 -4.13 -1.20
CA GLN A 46 -18.96 -4.48 -2.60
C GLN A 46 -17.87 -5.53 -2.75
N VAL A 47 -16.81 -5.48 -1.92
CA VAL A 47 -15.76 -6.50 -1.95
C VAL A 47 -16.30 -7.87 -1.54
N LYS A 48 -17.22 -7.95 -0.57
CA LYS A 48 -17.89 -9.22 -0.19
C LYS A 48 -18.67 -9.88 -1.33
N ARG A 49 -19.09 -9.13 -2.34
CA ARG A 49 -19.76 -9.65 -3.55
C ARG A 49 -18.77 -10.14 -4.61
N LYS A 50 -17.47 -9.85 -4.46
CA LYS A 50 -16.41 -10.28 -5.37
C LYS A 50 -15.71 -11.51 -4.82
N GLY A 51 -16.27 -12.69 -5.08
CA GLY A 51 -15.79 -13.95 -4.48
C GLY A 51 -14.31 -14.27 -4.77
N ASN A 52 -13.80 -13.95 -5.96
CA ASN A 52 -12.37 -14.10 -6.29
C ASN A 52 -11.46 -13.20 -5.41
N THR A 53 -11.88 -11.96 -5.13
CA THR A 53 -11.13 -11.08 -4.23
C THR A 53 -11.19 -11.61 -2.79
N MET A 54 -12.37 -12.05 -2.35
CA MET A 54 -12.58 -12.58 -1.00
C MET A 54 -11.76 -13.84 -0.73
N VAL A 55 -11.71 -14.81 -1.66
CA VAL A 55 -10.93 -16.03 -1.44
C VAL A 55 -9.43 -15.74 -1.32
N ARG A 56 -8.90 -14.76 -2.09
CA ARG A 56 -7.51 -14.31 -1.99
C ARG A 56 -7.24 -13.56 -0.69
N ASP A 57 -8.19 -12.76 -0.21
CA ASP A 57 -8.08 -12.05 1.06
C ASP A 57 -8.11 -13.00 2.26
N LEU A 58 -9.00 -14.00 2.23
CA LEU A 58 -9.04 -15.08 3.21
C LEU A 58 -7.74 -15.88 3.22
N MET A 59 -7.20 -16.21 2.05
CA MET A 59 -5.90 -16.90 1.94
C MET A 59 -4.78 -16.12 2.63
N LYS A 60 -4.72 -14.78 2.47
CA LYS A 60 -3.73 -13.95 3.20
C LYS A 60 -3.89 -14.08 4.72
N GLY A 61 -5.13 -14.15 5.21
CA GLY A 61 -5.43 -14.37 6.63
C GLY A 61 -4.99 -15.73 7.17
N VAL A 62 -4.80 -16.73 6.29
CA VAL A 62 -4.32 -18.09 6.64
C VAL A 62 -2.80 -18.18 6.59
N ILE A 63 -2.15 -17.53 5.62
CA ILE A 63 -0.71 -17.72 5.36
C ILE A 63 0.20 -16.65 5.96
N TYR A 64 -0.30 -15.44 6.25
CA TYR A 64 0.54 -14.38 6.81
C TYR A 64 0.42 -14.25 8.33
N THR A 65 1.51 -13.82 8.97
CA THR A 65 1.54 -13.49 10.39
C THR A 65 0.71 -12.23 10.68
N LYS A 66 0.36 -12.03 11.96
CA LYS A 66 -0.50 -10.91 12.38
C LYS A 66 0.17 -9.55 12.22
N GLU A 67 1.49 -9.53 12.27
CA GLU A 67 2.35 -8.36 12.13
C GLU A 67 2.44 -7.88 10.68
N SER A 68 2.02 -8.71 9.72
CA SER A 68 2.04 -8.35 8.31
C SER A 68 0.94 -7.34 7.94
N ASN A 69 1.28 -6.49 6.97
CA ASN A 69 0.28 -5.62 6.34
C ASN A 69 -0.77 -6.46 5.58
N HIS A 70 -0.39 -7.60 4.99
CA HIS A 70 -1.31 -8.49 4.30
C HIS A 70 -2.42 -9.01 5.21
N TYR A 71 -2.11 -9.34 6.45
CA TYR A 71 -3.09 -9.79 7.44
C TYR A 71 -3.94 -8.63 7.96
N THR A 72 -3.30 -7.53 8.38
CA THR A 72 -3.98 -6.39 9.03
C THR A 72 -4.85 -5.59 8.06
N ALA A 73 -4.45 -5.50 6.79
CA ALA A 73 -5.20 -4.84 5.73
C ALA A 73 -6.29 -5.71 5.10
N SER A 74 -6.54 -6.92 5.61
CA SER A 74 -7.62 -7.77 5.13
C SER A 74 -8.98 -7.10 5.26
N VAL A 75 -9.87 -7.35 4.30
CA VAL A 75 -11.17 -6.69 4.16
C VAL A 75 -12.01 -6.85 5.42
N LEU A 76 -11.96 -8.03 6.04
CA LEU A 76 -12.72 -8.34 7.26
C LEU A 76 -12.24 -7.51 8.46
N ARG A 77 -10.93 -7.30 8.61
CA ARG A 77 -10.36 -6.51 9.71
C ARG A 77 -10.52 -5.03 9.46
N GLN A 78 -10.30 -4.60 8.22
CA GLN A 78 -10.48 -3.21 7.80
C GLN A 78 -11.91 -2.74 8.06
N HIS A 79 -12.93 -3.58 7.83
CA HIS A 79 -14.30 -3.22 8.20
C HIS A 79 -14.43 -2.84 9.67
N LYS A 80 -13.99 -3.71 10.58
CA LYS A 80 -14.07 -3.45 12.04
C LYS A 80 -13.28 -2.21 12.43
N PHE A 81 -12.06 -2.08 11.91
CA PHE A 81 -11.20 -0.93 12.17
C PHE A 81 -11.83 0.38 11.69
N LEU A 82 -12.31 0.43 10.45
CA LEU A 82 -12.89 1.64 9.86
C LEU A 82 -14.23 2.01 10.50
N SER A 83 -15.07 1.03 10.86
CA SER A 83 -16.30 1.29 11.62
C SER A 83 -15.97 1.93 12.98
N SER A 84 -14.99 1.38 13.72
CA SER A 84 -14.53 1.95 14.98
C SER A 84 -13.90 3.35 14.78
N LEU A 85 -13.18 3.57 13.68
CA LEU A 85 -12.62 4.88 13.35
C LEU A 85 -13.72 5.92 13.09
N VAL A 86 -14.79 5.55 12.37
CA VAL A 86 -15.95 6.43 12.15
C VAL A 86 -16.65 6.76 13.47
N GLU A 87 -16.79 5.78 14.37
CA GLU A 87 -17.33 6.00 15.72
C GLU A 87 -16.46 6.96 16.54
N ARG A 88 -15.14 6.76 16.56
CA ARG A 88 -14.19 7.68 17.23
C ARG A 88 -14.30 9.10 16.67
N LEU A 89 -14.41 9.25 15.34
CA LEU A 89 -14.57 10.56 14.70
C LEU A 89 -15.96 11.20 14.92
N ASN A 90 -16.90 10.52 15.58
CA ASN A 90 -18.14 11.15 16.05
C ASN A 90 -17.99 11.82 17.43
N ASP A 91 -16.97 11.44 18.20
CA ASP A 91 -16.65 12.06 19.48
C ASP A 91 -15.65 13.22 19.28
N PRO A 92 -16.06 14.48 19.53
CA PRO A 92 -15.18 15.63 19.40
C PRO A 92 -13.87 15.52 20.20
N ALA A 93 -13.87 14.80 21.34
CA ALA A 93 -12.68 14.63 22.17
C ALA A 93 -11.65 13.66 21.56
N GLU A 94 -12.08 12.76 20.67
CA GLU A 94 -11.23 11.80 19.97
C GLU A 94 -10.71 12.31 18.62
N CYS A 95 -11.42 13.27 18.00
CA CYS A 95 -11.05 13.82 16.69
C CYS A 95 -9.59 14.29 16.62
N GLU A 96 -9.13 15.05 17.60
CA GLU A 96 -7.74 15.54 17.65
C GLU A 96 -6.74 14.39 17.83
N ARG A 97 -7.09 13.35 18.59
CA ARG A 97 -6.22 12.18 18.78
C ARG A 97 -6.08 11.38 17.49
N VAL A 98 -7.18 11.14 16.79
CA VAL A 98 -7.17 10.46 15.49
C VAL A 98 -6.37 11.25 14.45
N LEU A 99 -6.52 12.58 14.43
CA LEU A 99 -5.74 13.43 13.53
C LEU A 99 -4.25 13.35 13.85
N ALA A 100 -3.88 13.34 15.13
CA ALA A 100 -2.48 13.18 15.55
C ALA A 100 -1.91 11.79 15.16
N GLU A 101 -2.66 10.70 15.37
CA GLU A 101 -2.27 9.33 14.96
C GLU A 101 -2.00 9.26 13.44
N ILE A 102 -2.89 9.84 12.63
CA ILE A 102 -2.73 9.84 11.17
C ILE A 102 -1.57 10.73 10.74
N ASP A 103 -1.36 11.86 11.41
CA ASP A 103 -0.22 12.71 11.14
C ASP A 103 1.10 12.02 11.49
N GLU A 104 1.16 11.29 12.60
CA GLU A 104 2.33 10.50 12.98
C GLU A 104 2.67 9.46 11.90
N VAL A 105 1.66 8.70 11.44
CA VAL A 105 1.84 7.76 10.33
C VAL A 105 2.35 8.47 9.08
N ARG A 106 1.74 9.61 8.73
CA ARG A 106 2.19 10.44 7.60
C ARG A 106 3.65 10.87 7.76
N GLN A 107 4.04 11.31 8.94
CA GLN A 107 5.41 11.76 9.21
C GLN A 107 6.42 10.62 9.04
N ILE A 108 6.07 9.41 9.50
CA ILE A 108 6.90 8.21 9.37
C ILE A 108 7.05 7.79 7.90
N ILE A 109 5.95 7.66 7.15
CA ILE A 109 6.00 7.20 5.74
C ILE A 109 6.67 8.22 4.82
N THR A 110 6.56 9.51 5.12
CA THR A 110 7.18 10.59 4.34
C THR A 110 8.58 10.95 4.83
N HIS A 111 9.11 10.25 5.83
CA HIS A 111 10.47 10.50 6.30
C HIS A 111 11.45 10.23 5.14
N PRO A 112 12.45 11.10 4.87
CA PRO A 112 13.38 10.92 3.76
C PRO A 112 14.09 9.56 3.77
N SER A 113 14.34 8.99 4.95
CA SER A 113 14.94 7.64 5.09
C SER A 113 14.03 6.48 4.67
N ASN A 114 12.72 6.70 4.55
CA ASN A 114 11.71 5.71 4.21
C ASN A 114 11.15 5.91 2.79
N MET A 115 11.69 6.86 2.05
CA MET A 115 11.24 7.23 0.71
C MET A 115 12.31 6.95 -0.33
N VAL A 116 11.87 6.48 -1.49
CA VAL A 116 12.71 6.38 -2.70
C VAL A 116 11.97 7.03 -3.84
N VAL A 117 12.69 7.84 -4.60
CA VAL A 117 12.22 8.46 -5.84
C VAL A 117 12.77 7.65 -7.00
N HIS A 118 11.88 7.20 -7.87
CA HIS A 118 12.23 6.55 -9.12
C HIS A 118 11.73 7.41 -10.28
N LEU A 119 12.64 7.80 -11.17
CA LEU A 119 12.35 8.61 -12.36
C LEU A 119 12.66 7.78 -13.61
N ALA A 120 11.64 7.58 -14.44
CA ALA A 120 11.80 7.00 -15.78
C ALA A 120 11.49 8.08 -16.81
N THR A 121 12.50 8.51 -17.58
CA THR A 121 12.36 9.57 -18.58
C THR A 121 13.46 9.49 -19.64
N ASN A 122 13.23 10.14 -20.79
CA ASN A 122 14.29 10.41 -21.75
C ASN A 122 15.14 11.58 -21.24
N LEU A 123 16.36 11.27 -20.77
CA LEU A 123 17.27 12.26 -20.19
C LEU A 123 17.77 13.29 -21.20
N GLU A 124 17.94 12.91 -22.47
CA GLU A 124 18.35 13.84 -23.53
C GLU A 124 17.29 14.91 -23.76
N LEU A 125 16.03 14.47 -23.91
CA LEU A 125 14.89 15.36 -24.07
C LEU A 125 14.75 16.28 -22.84
N LEU A 126 14.93 15.74 -21.64
CA LEU A 126 14.83 16.52 -20.41
C LEU A 126 15.94 17.58 -20.31
N ALA A 127 17.17 17.24 -20.70
CA ALA A 127 18.30 18.16 -20.73
C ALA A 127 18.12 19.31 -21.71
N THR A 128 17.34 19.13 -22.80
CA THR A 128 17.01 20.25 -23.69
C THR A 128 16.08 21.30 -23.05
N LYS A 129 15.35 20.92 -21.99
CA LYS A 129 14.34 21.77 -21.33
C LYS A 129 14.81 22.32 -20.00
N HIS A 130 15.66 21.59 -19.29
CA HIS A 130 16.13 21.92 -17.95
C HIS A 130 17.64 21.74 -17.86
N THR A 131 18.37 22.79 -17.52
CA THR A 131 19.84 22.80 -17.45
C THR A 131 20.38 21.83 -16.39
N ASP A 132 19.69 21.69 -15.26
CA ASP A 132 20.03 20.75 -14.20
C ASP A 132 18.76 20.12 -13.60
N PRO A 133 18.26 19.02 -14.20
CA PRO A 133 17.04 18.36 -13.72
C PRO A 133 17.20 17.71 -12.34
N ALA A 134 18.42 17.48 -11.88
CA ALA A 134 18.69 16.80 -10.61
C ALA A 134 18.54 17.75 -9.41
N SER A 135 19.04 18.99 -9.52
CA SER A 135 18.90 19.97 -8.43
C SER A 135 17.46 20.35 -8.12
N LEU A 136 16.54 20.25 -9.08
CA LEU A 136 15.11 20.50 -8.85
C LEU A 136 14.52 19.58 -7.76
N TRP A 137 15.08 18.38 -7.55
CA TRP A 137 14.64 17.47 -6.48
C TRP A 137 14.93 17.97 -5.07
N THR A 138 15.84 18.93 -4.90
CA THR A 138 16.04 19.59 -3.60
C THR A 138 14.78 20.31 -3.11
N GLN A 139 13.90 20.70 -4.03
CA GLN A 139 12.63 21.36 -3.72
C GLN A 139 11.58 20.40 -3.15
N LEU A 140 11.76 19.08 -3.24
CA LEU A 140 10.78 18.08 -2.80
C LEU A 140 10.58 18.09 -1.28
N LEU A 141 11.66 18.26 -0.52
CA LEU A 141 11.59 18.22 0.95
C LEU A 141 11.16 19.58 1.51
N PRO A 142 10.35 19.60 2.58
CA PRO A 142 10.07 20.84 3.29
C PRO A 142 11.36 21.34 3.98
N PRO A 143 11.47 22.66 4.25
CA PRO A 143 12.67 23.25 4.87
C PRO A 143 12.99 22.67 6.26
N THR A 144 12.01 22.04 6.90
CA THR A 144 12.13 21.40 8.21
C THR A 144 12.80 20.02 8.17
N ARG A 145 13.07 19.47 6.98
CA ARG A 145 13.63 18.13 6.80
C ARG A 145 14.92 18.17 5.99
N SER A 146 15.88 17.36 6.40
CA SER A 146 17.12 17.14 5.67
C SER A 146 17.05 15.85 4.85
N PRO A 147 17.75 15.78 3.70
CA PRO A 147 17.86 14.54 2.95
C PRO A 147 18.60 13.49 3.79
N ALA A 148 18.16 12.24 3.67
CA ALA A 148 18.81 11.10 4.30
C ALA A 148 19.39 10.18 3.23
N ARG A 149 20.63 9.73 3.43
CA ARG A 149 21.29 8.75 2.56
C ARG A 149 21.43 7.44 3.32
N ASN A 150 20.43 6.58 3.20
CA ASN A 150 20.43 5.25 3.80
C ASN A 150 19.77 4.25 2.85
N GLN A 151 20.08 2.97 3.02
CA GLN A 151 19.30 1.91 2.38
C GLN A 151 17.92 1.84 3.03
N LEU A 152 16.90 1.53 2.23
CA LEU A 152 15.57 1.24 2.76
C LEU A 152 15.63 -0.02 3.61
N ARG A 153 15.04 0.06 4.81
CA ARG A 153 14.81 -1.11 5.65
C ARG A 153 13.54 -1.80 5.17
N VAL A 154 13.68 -2.72 4.23
CA VAL A 154 12.56 -3.49 3.68
C VAL A 154 12.53 -4.85 4.34
N THR A 155 11.41 -5.17 4.99
CA THR A 155 11.13 -6.54 5.43
C THR A 155 10.68 -7.34 4.22
N CYS A 156 11.35 -8.45 3.93
CA CYS A 156 10.94 -9.32 2.83
C CYS A 156 9.63 -10.02 3.19
N ASP A 157 8.69 -10.03 2.26
CA ASP A 157 7.32 -10.50 2.53
C ASP A 157 7.26 -11.98 2.96
N TRP A 158 8.18 -12.81 2.43
CA TRP A 158 8.30 -14.21 2.81
C TRP A 158 8.69 -14.42 4.29
N GLN A 159 9.32 -13.44 4.94
CA GLN A 159 9.64 -13.49 6.37
C GLN A 159 8.38 -13.32 7.25
N LEU A 160 7.31 -12.78 6.66
CA LEU A 160 6.02 -12.56 7.30
C LEU A 160 5.02 -13.67 7.01
N LEU A 161 5.44 -14.74 6.32
CA LEU A 161 4.64 -15.94 6.14
C LEU A 161 4.71 -16.79 7.42
N LEU A 162 3.57 -17.37 7.79
CA LEU A 162 3.51 -18.38 8.84
C LEU A 162 4.24 -19.63 8.37
N ASP A 163 5.00 -20.23 9.27
CA ASP A 163 5.47 -21.60 9.06
C ASP A 163 4.24 -22.51 8.99
N HIS A 164 4.14 -23.32 7.93
CA HIS A 164 3.05 -24.25 7.74
C HIS A 164 2.92 -25.18 8.95
N ALA A 165 4.03 -25.60 9.58
CA ALA A 165 3.98 -26.45 10.76
C ALA A 165 3.45 -25.72 12.01
N ALA A 166 3.63 -24.40 12.08
CA ALA A 166 3.24 -23.57 13.22
C ALA A 166 1.84 -22.96 13.09
N SER A 167 1.25 -22.98 11.89
CA SER A 167 -0.10 -22.43 11.69
C SER A 167 -1.16 -23.33 12.34
N ARG A 168 -2.11 -22.71 13.04
CA ARG A 168 -3.28 -23.42 13.62
C ARG A 168 -4.40 -23.64 12.59
N VAL A 169 -4.34 -22.92 11.48
CA VAL A 169 -5.37 -22.93 10.43
C VAL A 169 -4.65 -23.19 9.11
N HIS A 170 -4.94 -24.32 8.48
CA HIS A 170 -4.39 -24.67 7.16
C HIS A 170 -5.41 -24.49 6.04
N ASN A 171 -6.70 -24.62 6.38
CA ASN A 171 -7.80 -24.56 5.43
C ASN A 171 -8.89 -23.65 5.98
N CYS A 172 -9.57 -22.93 5.09
CA CYS A 172 -10.68 -22.06 5.44
C CYS A 172 -11.78 -22.22 4.39
N VAL A 173 -13.01 -22.50 4.86
CA VAL A 173 -14.21 -22.55 4.01
C VAL A 173 -15.21 -21.57 4.59
N VAL A 174 -15.74 -20.69 3.74
CA VAL A 174 -16.69 -19.65 4.15
C VAL A 174 -17.88 -19.67 3.20
N GLY A 175 -19.08 -19.83 3.77
CA GLY A 175 -20.32 -19.64 3.03
C GLY A 175 -20.59 -18.16 2.80
N MET A 176 -20.71 -17.74 1.54
CA MET A 176 -21.03 -16.36 1.17
C MET A 176 -22.31 -16.32 0.35
N GLY A 177 -23.43 -15.95 0.98
CA GLY A 177 -24.74 -15.84 0.30
C GLY A 177 -24.84 -14.69 -0.71
N ALA A 178 -23.79 -13.87 -0.84
CA ALA A 178 -23.74 -12.72 -1.75
C ALA A 178 -23.09 -13.02 -3.11
N VAL A 179 -22.70 -14.27 -3.37
CA VAL A 179 -22.09 -14.73 -4.62
C VAL A 179 -22.81 -15.96 -5.15
N GLU A 180 -22.99 -16.01 -6.46
CA GLU A 180 -23.68 -17.10 -7.17
C GLU A 180 -22.71 -18.24 -7.56
N SER A 181 -21.40 -18.00 -7.47
CA SER A 181 -20.34 -18.95 -7.84
C SER A 181 -19.47 -19.33 -6.64
N THR A 182 -18.83 -20.50 -6.72
CA THR A 182 -17.83 -20.94 -5.75
C THR A 182 -16.43 -20.58 -6.23
N TYR A 183 -15.58 -20.12 -5.31
CA TYR A 183 -14.19 -19.76 -5.61
C TYR A 183 -13.25 -20.56 -4.72
N PHE A 184 -12.20 -21.12 -5.32
CA PHE A 184 -11.19 -21.91 -4.65
C PHE A 184 -9.81 -21.27 -4.87
N CYS A 185 -9.01 -21.22 -3.81
CA CYS A 185 -7.62 -20.77 -3.87
C CYS A 185 -6.78 -21.74 -3.06
N GLN A 186 -5.75 -22.28 -3.71
CA GLN A 186 -4.74 -23.10 -3.08
C GLN A 186 -3.38 -22.44 -3.32
N THR A 187 -2.52 -22.50 -2.31
CA THR A 187 -1.16 -21.99 -2.40
C THR A 187 -0.19 -23.07 -1.92
N THR A 188 1.05 -22.96 -2.36
CA THR A 188 2.17 -23.81 -1.95
C THR A 188 3.38 -22.90 -1.74
N PRO A 189 4.34 -23.26 -0.86
CA PRO A 189 5.62 -22.58 -0.82
C PRO A 189 6.26 -22.53 -2.22
N ALA A 190 6.87 -21.39 -2.53
CA ALA A 190 7.51 -21.13 -3.81
C ALA A 190 8.82 -20.34 -3.60
N ILE A 191 9.49 -19.99 -4.70
CA ILE A 191 10.67 -19.13 -4.73
C ILE A 191 10.45 -17.83 -3.95
N ARG A 192 11.52 -17.34 -3.32
CA ARG A 192 11.47 -16.18 -2.38
C ARG A 192 12.22 -14.96 -2.89
N ASP A 193 12.93 -15.09 -4.01
CA ASP A 193 13.77 -14.06 -4.60
C ASP A 193 13.42 -13.90 -6.09
N PHE A 194 13.53 -12.68 -6.60
CA PHE A 194 13.40 -12.38 -8.03
C PHE A 194 14.63 -12.82 -8.84
N LEU A 195 15.75 -13.10 -8.17
CA LEU A 195 16.97 -13.62 -8.78
C LEU A 195 17.09 -15.15 -8.67
N ASP A 196 16.04 -15.82 -8.21
CA ASP A 196 16.02 -17.28 -8.10
C ASP A 196 16.15 -17.94 -9.50
N PRO A 197 17.07 -18.90 -9.69
CA PRO A 197 17.24 -19.57 -10.98
C PRO A 197 15.97 -20.27 -11.47
N ASP A 198 15.07 -20.66 -10.57
CA ASP A 198 13.83 -21.34 -10.90
C ASP A 198 12.71 -20.38 -11.32
N LEU A 199 12.89 -19.05 -11.22
CA LEU A 199 11.87 -18.08 -11.62
C LEU A 199 11.47 -18.22 -13.09
N ALA A 200 12.44 -18.29 -14.00
CA ALA A 200 12.15 -18.38 -15.43
C ALA A 200 11.44 -19.71 -15.81
N PRO A 201 11.94 -20.90 -15.39
CA PRO A 201 11.21 -22.15 -15.57
C PRO A 201 9.80 -22.14 -14.96
N LEU A 202 9.64 -21.58 -13.75
CA LEU A 202 8.34 -21.50 -13.08
C LEU A 202 7.34 -20.63 -13.85
N LEU A 203 7.77 -19.47 -14.36
CA LEU A 203 6.91 -18.61 -15.18
C LEU A 203 6.46 -19.29 -16.46
N VAL A 204 7.36 -20.04 -17.13
CA VAL A 204 7.00 -20.84 -18.30
C VAL A 204 5.96 -21.91 -17.93
N PHE A 205 6.19 -22.66 -16.86
CA PHE A 205 5.24 -23.67 -16.38
C PHE A 205 3.86 -23.06 -16.06
N LEU A 206 3.80 -21.92 -15.37
CA LEU A 206 2.55 -21.23 -15.06
C LEU A 206 1.80 -20.81 -16.32
N GLN A 207 2.50 -20.35 -17.36
CA GLN A 207 1.90 -19.96 -18.64
C GLN A 207 1.26 -21.15 -19.39
N TYR A 208 1.68 -22.39 -19.13
CA TYR A 208 1.01 -23.58 -19.68
C TYR A 208 -0.27 -23.97 -18.92
N LEU A 209 -0.44 -23.51 -17.67
CA LEU A 209 -1.58 -23.82 -16.82
C LEU A 209 -2.69 -22.76 -16.85
N THR A 210 -2.43 -21.59 -17.46
CA THR A 210 -3.35 -20.45 -17.57
C THR A 210 -3.65 -20.13 -19.02
#